data_AF-A0A970DZL1-F1
#
_entry.id   AF-A0A970DZL1-F1
#
_cell.length_a   1.000
_cell.length_b   1.000
_cell.length_c   1.000
_cell.angle_alpha   90.00
_cell.angle_beta   90.00
_cell.angle_gamma   90.00
#
_symmetry.space_group_name_H-M   'P 1'
#
loop_
_entity.id
_entity.type
_entity.pdbx_description
1 polymer ?
#
loop_
_entity_poly.entity_id
_entity_poly.type
_entity_poly.pdbx_seq_one_letter_code
_entity_poly.pdbx_strand_id
1 'polypeptide(L)'
;MDRVNQILEQLTLEEKASLCSGDGFWHLKGVERLGVPQIMVTDGPHGLRKQDSGREDHVGLQQSVPATCFPTAAAMANSWDTELIKAVGRAIAQEALQEQVSVVLGPGANIKRSPLCGRNFEYFSEDPYL
;
A
#
# COMPACT_ATOMS: atom_id res chain seq x y z
N MET A 1 6.32 18.74 23.06
CA MET A 1 5.94 17.38 22.62
C MET A 1 5.59 17.44 21.15
N ASP A 2 5.97 16.44 20.38
CA ASP A 2 5.51 16.32 18.99
C ASP A 2 4.00 16.02 18.93
N ARG A 3 3.40 16.21 17.76
CA ARG A 3 1.96 16.03 17.54
C ARG A 3 1.49 14.61 17.90
N VAL A 4 2.33 13.60 17.68
CA VAL A 4 1.99 12.19 17.96
C VAL A 4 1.82 11.99 19.45
N ASN A 5 2.76 12.44 20.28
CA ASN A 5 2.67 12.30 21.73
C ASN A 5 1.46 13.03 22.31
N GLN A 6 1.14 14.23 21.79
CA GLN A 6 -0.05 14.98 22.21
C GLN A 6 -1.36 14.22 21.94
N ILE A 7 -1.45 13.51 20.82
CA ILE A 7 -2.62 12.68 20.50
C ILE A 7 -2.64 11.44 21.40
N LEU A 8 -1.50 10.75 21.57
CA LEU A 8 -1.39 9.53 22.39
C LEU A 8 -1.79 9.74 23.86
N GLU A 9 -1.50 10.93 24.42
CA GLU A 9 -1.90 11.30 25.78
C GLU A 9 -3.41 11.52 25.91
N GLN A 10 -4.07 11.97 24.84
CA GLN A 10 -5.50 12.26 24.84
C GLN A 10 -6.37 11.04 24.49
N LEU A 11 -5.78 10.00 23.90
CA LEU A 11 -6.50 8.77 23.54
C LEU A 11 -6.92 7.99 24.79
N THR A 12 -8.17 7.52 24.82
CA THR A 12 -8.60 6.50 25.78
C THR A 12 -7.93 5.16 25.50
N LEU A 13 -8.03 4.21 26.44
CA LEU A 13 -7.51 2.86 26.25
C LEU A 13 -8.22 2.16 25.08
N GLU A 14 -9.52 2.37 24.94
CA GLU A 14 -10.36 1.82 23.88
C GLU A 14 -9.99 2.42 22.52
N GLU A 15 -9.76 3.75 22.44
CA GLU A 15 -9.31 4.40 21.21
C GLU A 15 -7.93 3.84 20.79
N LYS A 16 -6.99 3.68 21.74
CA LYS A 16 -5.68 3.04 21.49
C LYS A 16 -5.82 1.62 20.97
N ALA A 17 -6.61 0.79 21.64
CA ALA A 17 -6.83 -0.60 21.23
C ALA A 17 -7.48 -0.68 19.84
N SER A 18 -8.40 0.23 19.53
CA SER A 18 -9.10 0.26 18.25
C SER A 18 -8.15 0.48 17.07
N LEU A 19 -7.16 1.38 17.21
CA LEU A 19 -6.18 1.75 16.19
C LEU A 19 -5.21 0.62 15.82
N CYS A 20 -5.17 -0.47 16.61
CA CYS A 20 -4.34 -1.66 16.33
C CYS A 20 -4.99 -2.65 15.35
N SER A 21 -6.08 -2.27 14.69
CA SER A 21 -6.81 -3.11 13.74
C SER A 21 -7.45 -2.25 12.65
N GLY A 22 -7.61 -2.83 11.46
CA GLY A 22 -8.31 -2.18 10.35
C GLY A 22 -9.79 -1.91 10.67
N ASP A 23 -10.34 -0.96 9.93
CA ASP A 23 -11.77 -0.72 9.77
C ASP A 23 -12.23 -1.37 8.46
N GLY A 24 -12.60 -2.65 8.53
CA GLY A 24 -12.81 -3.45 7.33
C GLY A 24 -11.50 -3.81 6.63
N PHE A 25 -11.56 -3.93 5.30
CA PHE A 25 -10.46 -4.51 4.52
C PHE A 25 -9.40 -3.49 4.09
N TRP A 26 -9.83 -2.27 3.77
CA TRP A 26 -8.98 -1.25 3.13
C TRP A 26 -8.84 0.04 3.93
N HIS A 27 -9.42 0.13 5.12
CA HIS A 27 -9.34 1.35 5.92
C HIS A 27 -8.66 1.09 7.27
N LEU A 28 -7.89 2.06 7.74
CA LEU A 28 -7.42 2.12 9.13
C LEU A 28 -8.32 3.09 9.90
N LYS A 29 -8.63 2.76 11.16
CA LYS A 29 -9.51 3.58 11.99
C LYS A 29 -8.95 4.98 12.21
N GLY A 30 -9.87 5.95 12.30
CA GLY A 30 -9.61 7.30 12.74
C GLY A 30 -10.12 7.56 14.16
N VAL A 31 -9.74 8.71 14.71
CA VAL A 31 -10.27 9.26 15.97
C VAL A 31 -10.63 10.72 15.71
N GLU A 32 -11.88 10.96 15.28
CA GLU A 32 -12.35 12.27 14.80
C GLU A 32 -12.22 13.37 15.86
N ARG A 33 -12.53 13.05 17.13
CA ARG A 33 -12.37 13.96 18.29
C ARG A 33 -10.97 14.57 18.39
N LEU A 34 -9.95 13.83 17.94
CA LEU A 34 -8.54 14.25 18.00
C LEU A 34 -7.98 14.65 16.64
N GLY A 35 -8.83 14.77 15.62
CA GLY A 35 -8.43 15.12 14.25
C GLY A 35 -7.53 14.06 13.60
N VAL A 36 -7.69 12.79 13.98
CA VAL A 36 -7.03 11.65 13.33
C VAL A 36 -7.99 11.09 12.29
N PRO A 37 -7.76 11.29 10.98
CA PRO A 37 -8.66 10.80 9.96
C PRO A 37 -8.57 9.27 9.84
N GLN A 38 -9.67 8.66 9.40
CA GLN A 38 -9.62 7.32 8.81
C GLN A 38 -8.81 7.41 7.52
N ILE A 39 -7.97 6.42 7.23
CA ILE A 39 -7.16 6.42 6.01
C ILE A 39 -7.35 5.15 5.21
N MET A 40 -7.34 5.27 3.89
CA MET A 40 -7.41 4.14 2.98
C MET A 40 -6.00 3.61 2.68
N VAL A 41 -5.88 2.29 2.68
CA VAL A 41 -4.74 1.51 2.19
C VAL A 41 -5.20 0.65 1.01
N THR A 42 -4.34 0.40 0.03
CA THR A 42 -4.71 -0.49 -1.08
C THR A 42 -3.50 -1.08 -1.79
N ASP A 43 -3.69 -2.16 -2.54
CA ASP A 43 -2.62 -2.77 -3.35
C ASP A 43 -2.19 -1.84 -4.51
N GLY A 44 -1.01 -1.99 -5.10
CA GLY A 44 0.07 -2.87 -4.68
C GLY A 44 1.39 -2.59 -5.43
N PRO A 45 2.27 -3.58 -5.56
CA PRO A 45 3.70 -3.36 -5.84
C PRO A 45 4.03 -2.88 -7.26
N HIS A 46 3.10 -2.96 -8.22
CA HIS A 46 3.32 -2.55 -9.62
C HIS A 46 2.13 -1.77 -10.20
N GLY A 47 1.45 -0.98 -9.35
CA GLY A 47 0.32 -0.14 -9.74
C GLY A 47 -0.75 -0.09 -8.65
N LEU A 48 -1.60 0.94 -8.69
CA LEU A 48 -2.72 1.10 -7.77
C LEU A 48 -3.86 0.13 -8.13
N ARG A 49 -4.49 -0.49 -7.12
CA ARG A 49 -5.64 -1.38 -7.29
C ARG A 49 -6.73 -1.06 -6.27
N LYS A 50 -7.34 0.11 -6.42
CA LYS A 50 -8.50 0.54 -5.63
C LYS A 50 -9.79 -0.03 -6.22
N GLN A 51 -10.60 -0.68 -5.40
CA GLN A 51 -11.94 -1.14 -5.82
C GLN A 51 -12.87 0.06 -6.02
N ASP A 52 -13.69 0.02 -7.09
CA ASP A 52 -14.72 1.03 -7.28
C ASP A 52 -15.77 0.94 -6.16
N SER A 53 -16.08 2.10 -5.59
CA SER A 53 -16.88 2.39 -4.39
C SER A 53 -18.33 1.87 -4.40
N GLY A 54 -18.74 1.12 -5.42
CA GLY A 54 -20.09 0.59 -5.56
C GLY A 54 -20.39 -0.62 -4.68
N ARG A 55 -19.43 -1.53 -4.48
CA ARG A 55 -19.58 -2.74 -3.65
C ARG A 55 -18.18 -3.24 -3.24
N GLU A 56 -17.84 -3.35 -1.97
CA GLU A 56 -16.61 -4.04 -1.59
C GLU A 56 -16.82 -5.56 -1.83
N ASP A 57 -15.95 -6.20 -2.63
CA ASP A 57 -15.96 -7.66 -2.79
C ASP A 57 -14.61 -8.25 -2.42
N HIS A 58 -14.67 -9.17 -1.47
CA HIS A 58 -13.54 -9.92 -0.92
C HIS A 58 -12.79 -10.76 -1.96
N VAL A 59 -13.38 -11.00 -3.14
CA VAL A 59 -12.81 -11.87 -4.19
C VAL A 59 -12.05 -11.09 -5.28
N GLY A 60 -12.14 -9.76 -5.31
CA GLY A 60 -11.46 -8.94 -6.32
C GLY A 60 -12.07 -9.04 -7.73
N LEU A 61 -13.32 -9.49 -7.85
CA LEU A 61 -14.05 -9.62 -9.12
C LEU A 61 -14.64 -8.29 -9.61
N GLN A 62 -14.56 -7.26 -8.78
CA GLN A 62 -15.11 -5.95 -9.10
C GLN A 62 -14.14 -5.06 -9.84
N GLN A 63 -14.70 -4.11 -10.57
CA GLN A 63 -13.92 -3.15 -11.35
C GLN A 63 -13.05 -2.34 -10.39
N SER A 64 -11.77 -2.26 -10.72
CA SER A 64 -10.87 -1.32 -10.07
C SER A 64 -10.98 0.03 -10.76
N VAL A 65 -10.74 1.09 -10.02
CA VAL A 65 -10.51 2.41 -10.63
C VAL A 65 -9.38 2.27 -11.65
N PRO A 66 -9.52 2.81 -12.87
CA PRO A 66 -8.46 2.75 -13.87
C PRO A 66 -7.16 3.33 -13.33
N ALA A 67 -6.09 2.55 -13.42
CA ALA A 67 -4.76 2.88 -12.93
C ALA A 67 -3.70 2.31 -13.89
N THR A 68 -2.49 2.86 -13.86
CA THR A 68 -1.40 2.36 -14.69
C THR A 68 -0.90 1.03 -14.15
N CYS A 69 -0.89 0.01 -15.01
CA CYS A 69 -0.26 -1.28 -14.71
C CYS A 69 1.21 -1.24 -15.15
N PHE A 70 2.12 -1.08 -14.19
CA PHE A 70 3.56 -1.06 -14.45
C PHE A 70 4.10 -2.48 -14.63
N PRO A 71 5.29 -2.65 -15.26
CA PRO A 71 5.97 -3.94 -15.27
C PRO A 71 6.24 -4.42 -13.84
N THR A 72 6.19 -5.73 -13.66
CA THR A 72 6.34 -6.34 -12.34
C THR A 72 7.77 -6.16 -11.81
N ALA A 73 7.97 -6.27 -10.49
CA ALA A 73 9.30 -6.10 -9.90
C ALA A 73 10.35 -7.06 -10.49
N ALA A 74 9.96 -8.28 -10.87
CA ALA A 74 10.85 -9.21 -11.55
C ALA A 74 11.33 -8.70 -12.90
N ALA A 75 10.50 -7.98 -13.66
CA ALA A 75 10.91 -7.35 -14.91
C ALA A 75 11.73 -6.07 -14.64
N MET A 76 11.23 -5.21 -13.75
CA MET A 76 11.85 -3.92 -13.43
C MET A 76 13.25 -4.08 -12.83
N ALA A 77 13.52 -5.13 -12.05
CA ALA A 77 14.86 -5.41 -11.50
C ALA A 77 15.93 -5.61 -12.60
N ASN A 78 15.54 -6.09 -13.79
CA ASN A 78 16.47 -6.24 -14.92
C ASN A 78 16.91 -4.90 -15.54
N SER A 79 16.29 -3.78 -15.15
CA SER A 79 16.76 -2.46 -15.57
C SER A 79 18.05 -2.05 -14.85
N TRP A 80 18.29 -2.55 -13.64
CA TRP A 80 19.37 -2.08 -12.74
C TRP A 80 19.39 -0.55 -12.58
N ASP A 81 18.23 0.10 -12.70
CA ASP A 81 18.09 1.56 -12.73
C ASP A 81 17.20 2.04 -11.57
N THR A 82 17.85 2.53 -10.51
CA THR A 82 17.18 3.04 -9.31
C THR A 82 16.39 4.31 -9.58
N GLU A 83 16.81 5.16 -10.54
CA GLU A 83 16.07 6.38 -10.86
C GLU A 83 14.80 6.06 -11.67
N LEU A 84 14.83 5.03 -12.51
CA LEU A 84 13.63 4.50 -13.16
C LEU A 84 12.63 3.94 -12.14
N ILE A 85 13.07 3.12 -11.17
CA ILE A 85 12.20 2.59 -10.11
C ILE A 85 11.57 3.73 -9.30
N LYS A 86 12.35 4.75 -8.97
CA LYS A 86 11.87 5.95 -8.27
C LYS A 86 10.87 6.75 -9.10
N ALA A 87 11.05 6.83 -10.42
CA ALA A 87 10.08 7.47 -11.31
C ALA A 87 8.75 6.70 -11.33
N VAL A 88 8.79 5.37 -11.39
CA VAL A 88 7.61 4.51 -11.27
C VAL A 88 6.91 4.71 -9.92
N GLY A 89 7.66 4.71 -8.81
CA GLY A 89 7.10 4.96 -7.48
C GLY A 89 6.41 6.32 -7.36
N ARG A 90 6.97 7.37 -7.98
CA ARG A 90 6.32 8.70 -8.04
C ARG A 90 5.02 8.67 -8.83
N ALA A 91 4.98 7.97 -9.96
CA ALA A 91 3.76 7.85 -10.76
C ALA A 91 2.66 7.10 -9.99
N ILE A 92 3.00 5.99 -9.31
CA ILE A 92 2.07 5.27 -8.44
C ILE A 92 1.54 6.19 -7.32
N ALA A 93 2.42 6.99 -6.70
CA ALA A 93 2.02 7.92 -5.65
C ALA A 93 1.09 9.03 -6.16
N GLN A 94 1.27 9.50 -7.39
CA GLN A 94 0.36 10.48 -8.02
C GLN A 94 -1.04 9.90 -8.22
N GLU A 95 -1.13 8.66 -8.71
CA GLU A 95 -2.42 7.95 -8.82
C GLU A 95 -3.05 7.73 -7.44
N ALA A 96 -2.27 7.33 -6.44
CA ALA A 96 -2.75 7.16 -5.07
C ALA A 96 -3.32 8.48 -4.48
N LEU A 97 -2.63 9.60 -4.70
CA LEU A 97 -3.10 10.92 -4.24
C LEU A 97 -4.41 11.33 -4.92
N GLN A 98 -4.52 11.14 -6.24
CA GLN A 98 -5.75 11.41 -6.99
C GLN A 98 -6.91 10.57 -6.43
N GLU A 99 -6.63 9.33 -6.05
CA GLU A 99 -7.61 8.38 -5.54
C GLU A 99 -7.79 8.40 -4.03
N GLN A 100 -7.21 9.38 -3.32
CA GLN A 100 -7.32 9.55 -1.86
C GLN A 100 -6.83 8.33 -1.05
N VAL A 101 -5.86 7.60 -1.60
CA VAL A 101 -5.20 6.47 -0.94
C VAL A 101 -3.97 6.99 -0.20
N SER A 102 -3.91 6.73 1.11
CA SER A 102 -2.81 7.20 1.95
C SER A 102 -1.61 6.25 1.96
N VAL A 103 -1.85 4.94 1.77
CA VAL A 103 -0.78 3.93 1.74
C VAL A 103 -1.02 2.95 0.59
N VAL A 104 -0.02 2.80 -0.27
CA VAL A 104 0.02 1.72 -1.27
C VAL A 104 0.81 0.55 -0.69
N LEU A 105 0.24 -0.65 -0.72
CA LEU A 105 0.82 -1.87 -0.15
C LEU A 105 1.91 -2.44 -1.07
N GLY A 106 3.08 -1.82 -1.03
CA GLY A 106 4.26 -2.27 -1.75
C GLY A 106 5.53 -1.55 -1.30
N PRO A 107 6.70 -1.90 -1.88
CA PRO A 107 6.88 -2.98 -2.86
C PRO A 107 6.94 -4.37 -2.21
N GLY A 108 6.86 -5.42 -3.02
CA GLY A 108 7.22 -6.77 -2.62
C GLY A 108 8.74 -6.96 -2.75
N ALA A 109 9.41 -7.34 -1.66
CA ALA A 109 10.87 -7.48 -1.64
C ALA A 109 11.34 -8.79 -0.96
N ASN A 110 10.52 -9.84 -0.98
CA ASN A 110 10.95 -11.14 -0.51
C ASN A 110 12.04 -11.71 -1.44
N ILE A 111 13.01 -12.42 -0.87
CA ILE A 111 14.04 -13.12 -1.65
C ILE A 111 13.43 -14.25 -2.47
N LYS A 112 13.76 -14.31 -3.77
CA LYS A 112 13.42 -15.41 -4.68
C LYS A 112 14.23 -16.68 -4.35
N ARG A 113 14.05 -17.22 -3.14
CA ARG A 113 14.79 -18.39 -2.63
C ARG A 113 14.69 -19.62 -3.54
N SER A 114 13.53 -19.78 -4.18
CA SER A 114 13.26 -20.87 -5.11
C SER A 114 12.49 -20.30 -6.30
N PRO A 115 12.77 -20.73 -7.54
CA PRO A 115 12.05 -20.27 -8.73
C PRO A 115 10.57 -20.69 -8.70
N LEU A 116 10.18 -21.65 -7.87
CA LEU A 116 8.81 -22.19 -7.79
C LEU A 116 7.85 -21.34 -6.96
N CYS A 117 8.29 -20.27 -6.29
CA CYS A 117 7.40 -19.42 -5.52
C CYS A 117 6.45 -18.64 -6.44
N GLY A 118 5.13 -18.81 -6.24
CA GLY A 118 4.11 -18.20 -7.09
C GLY A 118 4.06 -16.68 -7.10
N ARG A 119 4.72 -16.01 -6.13
CA ARG A 119 4.80 -14.54 -6.03
C ARG A 119 6.14 -13.98 -6.51
N ASN A 120 7.02 -14.81 -7.07
CA ASN A 120 8.32 -14.33 -7.58
C ASN A 120 8.19 -13.22 -8.64
N PHE A 121 7.09 -13.18 -9.39
CA PHE A 121 6.89 -12.16 -10.43
C PHE A 121 6.87 -10.72 -9.85
N GLU A 122 6.39 -10.55 -8.62
CA GLU A 122 6.27 -9.24 -7.93
C GLU A 122 7.38 -8.98 -6.90
N TYR A 123 8.40 -9.84 -6.86
CA TYR A 123 9.63 -9.62 -6.07
C TYR A 123 10.81 -9.24 -6.97
N PHE A 124 11.76 -8.48 -6.44
CA PHE A 124 12.90 -7.97 -7.21
C PHE A 124 13.90 -9.08 -7.59
N SER A 125 14.54 -9.72 -6.61
CA SER A 125 15.71 -10.57 -6.87
C SER A 125 15.85 -11.76 -5.91
N GLU A 126 16.72 -12.70 -6.27
CA GLU A 126 17.30 -13.69 -5.36
C GLU A 126 18.51 -13.14 -4.59
N ASP A 127 19.10 -12.05 -5.10
CA ASP A 127 20.19 -11.29 -4.48
C ASP A 127 19.64 -10.21 -3.54
N PRO A 128 20.19 -10.02 -2.33
CA PRO A 128 19.70 -9.05 -1.37
C PRO A 128 20.18 -7.61 -1.59
N TYR A 129 21.16 -7.37 -2.49
CA TYR A 129 21.71 -6.04 -2.75
C TYR A 129 21.03 -5.35 -3.93
N LEU A 130 20.72 -6.10 -4.99
CA LEU A 130 19.93 -5.62 -6.13
C LEU A 130 18.55 -5.10 -5.71
#